data_AF-A0A7C3AJ84-F1
#
_entry.id   AF-A0A7C3AJ84-F1
#
_cell.length_a   1.000
_cell.length_b   1.000
_cell.length_c   1.000
_cell.angle_alpha   90.00
_cell.angle_beta   90.00
_cell.angle_gamma   90.00
#
_symmetry.space_group_name_H-M   'P 1'
#
loop_
_entity.id
_entity.type
_entity.pdbx_description
1 polymer ?
#
loop_
_entity_poly.entity_id
_entity_poly.type
_entity_poly.pdbx_seq_one_letter_code
_entity_poly.pdbx_strand_id
1 'polypeptide(L)' 'MPTSINGNTFYRISEVCRIAGISRSTFSRWVRTGKIADSALKDRRGWRIFSASEIALLKTEAK' A
#
# COMPACT_ATOMS: atom_id res chain seq x y z
N MET A 1 -6.36 -5.81 9.41
CA MET A 1 -5.37 -5.74 10.51
C MET A 1 -3.98 -5.67 9.93
N PRO A 2 -3.15 -4.71 10.36
CA PRO A 2 -1.75 -4.60 9.95
C PRO A 2 -0.96 -5.80 10.48
N THR A 3 -0.05 -6.32 9.65
CA THR A 3 0.84 -7.42 10.03
C THR A 3 2.18 -6.83 10.43
N SER A 4 2.56 -6.96 11.70
CA SER A 4 3.89 -6.56 12.15
C SER A 4 4.86 -7.73 11.95
N ILE A 5 5.83 -7.58 11.06
CA ILE A 5 6.87 -8.59 10.80
C ILE A 5 8.21 -7.98 11.21
N ASN A 6 8.94 -8.62 12.13
CA ASN A 6 10.24 -8.17 12.63
C ASN A 6 10.25 -6.71 13.13
N GLY A 7 9.20 -6.26 13.82
CA GLY A 7 9.08 -4.88 14.32
C GLY A 7 8.68 -3.84 13.27
N ASN A 8 8.63 -4.22 11.98
CA ASN A 8 8.12 -3.36 10.92
C ASN A 8 6.63 -3.62 10.68
N THR A 9 5.85 -2.55 10.66
CA THR A 9 4.41 -2.63 10.42
C THR A 9 4.14 -2.64 8.92
N PHE A 10 3.53 -3.73 8.45
CA PHE A 10 3.14 -3.90 7.06
C PHE A 10 1.62 -3.88 6.90
N TYR A 11 1.18 -3.27 5.82
CA TYR A 11 -0.21 -3.06 5.48
C TYR A 11 -0.51 -3.72 4.15
N ARG A 12 -1.66 -4.38 4.05
CA ARG A 12 -2.15 -4.92 2.78
C ARG A 12 -2.85 -3.82 2.00
N ILE A 13 -3.03 -4.03 0.68
CA ILE A 13 -3.76 -3.11 -0.20
C ILE A 13 -5.09 -2.62 0.40
N SER A 14 -5.86 -3.49 1.04
CA SER A 14 -7.13 -3.11 1.69
C SER A 14 -6.97 -2.07 2.80
N GLU A 15 -5.93 -2.23 3.62
CA GLU A 15 -5.61 -1.28 4.69
C GLU A 15 -5.06 0.02 4.10
N VAL A 16 -4.17 -0.08 3.12
CA VAL A 16 -3.61 1.08 2.41
C VAL A 16 -4.72 1.95 1.81
N CYS A 17 -5.68 1.33 1.11
CA CYS A 17 -6.83 2.02 0.53
C CYS A 17 -7.65 2.72 1.63
N ARG A 18 -7.91 2.05 2.75
CA ARG A 18 -8.65 2.61 3.88
C ARG A 18 -7.92 3.78 4.54
N ILE A 19 -6.61 3.67 4.70
CA ILE A 19 -5.77 4.69 5.34
C ILE A 19 -5.61 5.91 4.42
N ALA A 20 -5.39 5.69 3.13
CA ALA A 20 -5.27 6.75 2.13
C ALA A 20 -6.62 7.36 1.71
N GLY A 21 -7.75 6.78 2.12
CA GLY A 21 -9.08 7.27 1.76
C GLY A 21 -9.46 7.05 0.30
N ILE A 22 -8.79 6.11 -0.38
CA ILE A 22 -9.02 5.82 -1.80
C ILE A 22 -9.65 4.44 -1.99
N SER A 23 -10.35 4.27 -3.10
CA SER A 23 -10.88 2.96 -3.46
C SER A 23 -9.78 2.04 -4.03
N ARG A 24 -10.01 0.73 -3.96
CA ARG A 24 -9.10 -0.27 -4.56
C ARG A 24 -8.96 -0.10 -6.08
N SER A 25 -10.01 0.37 -6.76
CA SER A 25 -9.96 0.66 -8.20
C SER A 25 -9.09 1.87 -8.50
N THR A 26 -9.16 2.93 -7.69
CA THR A 26 -8.25 4.09 -7.78
C THR A 26 -6.80 3.67 -7.59
N PHE A 27 -6.53 2.89 -6.53
CA PHE A 27 -5.20 2.36 -6.26
C PHE A 27 -4.68 1.51 -7.44
N SER A 28 -5.48 0.57 -7.93
CA SER A 28 -5.08 -0.29 -9.05
C SER A 28 -4.85 0.51 -10.34
N ARG A 29 -5.63 1.57 -10.56
CA ARG A 29 -5.42 2.48 -11.70
C ARG A 29 -4.08 3.19 -11.57
N TRP A 30 -3.75 3.73 -10.39
CA TRP A 30 -2.50 4.44 -10.16
C TRP A 30 -1.27 3.57 -10.32
N VAL A 31 -1.30 2.32 -9.83
CA VAL A 31 -0.21 1.36 -10.08
C VAL A 31 -0.05 1.11 -11.57
N ARG A 32 -1.17 0.91 -12.29
CA ARG A 32 -1.15 0.65 -13.74
C ARG A 32 -0.66 1.86 -14.56
N THR A 33 -0.99 3.07 -14.13
CA THR A 33 -0.55 4.31 -14.78
C THR A 33 0.83 4.77 -14.33
N GLY A 34 1.48 4.02 -13.42
CA GLY A 34 2.80 4.39 -12.88
C GLY A 34 2.78 5.62 -11.96
N LYS A 35 1.61 6.06 -11.50
CA LYS A 35 1.49 7.22 -10.59
C LYS A 35 2.03 6.88 -9.20
N ILE A 36 1.95 5.62 -8.80
CA ILE A 36 2.50 5.11 -7.56
C ILE A 36 3.35 3.87 -7.87
N ALA A 37 4.45 3.70 -7.16
CA ALA A 37 5.29 2.52 -7.29
C ALA A 37 4.51 1.28 -6.83
N ASP A 38 4.65 0.17 -7.57
CA ASP A 38 4.17 -1.13 -7.08
C ASP A 38 4.97 -1.52 -5.84
N SER A 39 4.35 -2.25 -4.90
CA SER A 39 5.05 -2.62 -3.66
C SER A 39 6.28 -3.46 -3.99
N ALA A 40 7.46 -3.00 -3.57
CA ALA A 40 8.69 -3.76 -3.70
C ALA A 40 8.66 -5.05 -2.85
N LEU A 41 7.86 -5.05 -1.77
CA LEU A 41 7.78 -6.14 -0.82
C LEU A 41 6.56 -7.02 -1.07
N LYS A 42 6.82 -8.33 -1.17
CA LYS A 42 5.81 -9.38 -1.20
C LYS A 42 5.98 -10.25 0.02
N ASP A 43 4.87 -10.54 0.69
CA ASP A 43 4.83 -11.53 1.76
C ASP A 43 5.18 -12.93 1.22
N ARG A 44 5.45 -13.89 2.11
CA ARG A 44 5.80 -15.29 1.77
C ARG A 44 4.73 -15.99 0.91
N ARG A 45 3.49 -15.48 0.94
CA ARG A 45 2.36 -15.92 0.09
C ARG A 45 2.25 -15.17 -1.24
N GLY A 46 3.23 -14.34 -1.58
CA GLY A 46 3.24 -13.49 -2.78
C GLY A 46 2.35 -12.25 -2.70
N TRP A 47 1.84 -11.92 -1.51
CA TRP A 47 0.91 -10.80 -1.35
C TRP A 47 1.68 -9.48 -1.24
N ARG A 48 1.24 -8.49 -2.00
CA ARG A 48 1.76 -7.12 -1.93
C ARG A 48 1.56 -6.53 -0.53
N ILE A 49 2.65 -6.13 0.10
CA ILE A 49 2.65 -5.49 1.41
C ILE A 49 3.34 -4.14 1.33
N PHE A 50 2.79 -3.17 2.05
CA PHE A 50 3.21 -1.78 2.05
C PHE A 50 3.66 -1.39 3.45
N SER A 51 4.74 -0.64 3.52
CA SER A 51 5.24 -0.02 4.75
C SER A 51 4.45 1.26 5.08
N ALA A 52 4.55 1.71 6.33
CA ALA A 52 3.96 2.99 6.73
C ALA A 52 4.48 4.17 5.88
N SER A 53 5.75 4.13 5.48
CA SER A 53 6.39 5.17 4.67
C SER A 53 5.77 5.26 3.26
N GLU A 54 5.51 4.13 2.61
CA GLU A 54 4.84 4.10 1.31
C GLU A 54 3.40 4.62 1.40
N ILE A 55 2.71 4.34 2.51
CA ILE A 55 1.35 4.86 2.73
C ILE A 55 1.35 6.37 2.96
N ALA A 56 2.37 6.91 3.61
CA ALA A 56 2.51 8.35 3.77
C ALA A 56 2.68 9.04 2.41
N LEU A 57 3.48 8.46 1.50
CA LEU A 57 3.59 8.94 0.12
C LEU A 57 2.25 8.87 -0.62
N LEU A 58 1.54 7.74 -0.49
CA LEU A 58 0.22 7.55 -1.09
C LEU A 58 -0.82 8.57 -0.61
N LYS A 59 -0.77 8.93 0.67
CA LYS A 59 -1.62 9.96 1.27
C LYS A 59 -1.33 11.34 0.70
N THR A 60 -0.06 11.68 0.51
CA THR A 60 0.35 12.95 -0.11
C THR A 60 -0.16 13.05 -1.53
N GLU A 61 -0.08 11.96 -2.30
CA GLU A 61 -0.50 11.89 -3.71
C GLU A 61 -2.03 11.92 -3.89
N ALA A 62 -2.78 11.60 -2.83
CA ALA A 62 -4.24 11.58 -2.81
C ALA A 62 -4.87 12.90 -2.36
N LYS A 63 -4.06 13.88 -1.95
CA LYS A 63 -4.49 15.22 -1.57
C LYS A 63 -4.49 16.15 -2.79
#